data_AF-A0A8H6HQT9-F1
#
_entry.id   AF-A0A8H6HQT9-F1
#
_cell.length_a   1.000
_cell.length_b   1.000
_cell.length_c   1.000
_cell.angle_alpha   90.00
_cell.angle_beta   90.00
_cell.angle_gamma   90.00
#
_symmetry.space_group_name_H-M   'P 1'
#
loop_
_entity.id
_entity.type
_entity.pdbx_description
1 polymer ?
#
loop_
_entity_poly.entity_id
_entity_poly.type
_entity_poly.pdbx_seq_one_letter_code
_entity_poly.pdbx_strand_id
1 'polypeptide(L)'
;FKDAEVNLTLISSRAATDLGKVLFDWQLKAAKHILCGEDVILDVGTGCGKSLVFQLPLLLDDRDIGPVVSPLSALMVEQVS
;
A
#
# COMPACT_ATOMS: atom_id res chain seq x y z
N PHE A 1 -12.89 -5.24 -4.34
CA PHE A 1 -12.57 -6.17 -5.44
C PHE A 1 -12.89 -7.59 -4.99
N LYS A 2 -13.27 -8.50 -5.90
CA LYS A 2 -13.16 -9.94 -5.62
C LYS A 2 -11.71 -10.38 -5.82
N ASP A 3 -11.30 -11.46 -5.16
CA ASP A 3 -9.92 -11.97 -5.18
C ASP A 3 -9.33 -12.10 -6.60
N ALA A 4 -10.13 -12.64 -7.54
CA ALA A 4 -9.75 -12.85 -8.93
C ALA A 4 -9.68 -11.56 -9.78
N GLU A 5 -10.23 -10.45 -9.30
CA GLU A 5 -10.25 -9.16 -10.00
C GLU A 5 -9.00 -8.32 -9.68
N VAL A 6 -8.24 -8.66 -8.64
CA VAL A 6 -7.05 -7.91 -8.24
C VAL A 6 -5.88 -8.19 -9.19
N ASN A 7 -5.46 -7.16 -9.92
CA ASN A 7 -4.31 -7.23 -10.81
C ASN A 7 -3.02 -6.80 -10.08
N LEU A 8 -2.29 -7.78 -9.54
CA LEU A 8 -1.03 -7.54 -8.83
C LEU A 8 0.07 -6.95 -9.72
N THR A 9 0.09 -7.31 -11.00
CA THR A 9 1.06 -6.77 -11.97
C THR A 9 0.83 -5.28 -12.19
N LEU A 10 -0.43 -4.85 -12.28
CA LEU A 10 -0.79 -3.43 -12.39
C LEU A 10 -0.36 -2.65 -11.15
N ILE A 11 -0.62 -3.17 -9.95
CA ILE A 11 -0.17 -2.54 -8.69
C ILE A 11 1.35 -2.39 -8.69
N SER A 12 2.08 -3.45 -9.06
CA SER A 12 3.54 -3.41 -9.12
C SER A 12 4.05 -2.41 -10.16
N SER A 13 3.42 -2.31 -11.33
CA SER A 13 3.81 -1.34 -12.36
C SER A 13 3.54 0.09 -11.90
N ARG A 14 2.38 0.34 -11.28
CA ARG A 14 2.03 1.67 -10.75
C ARG A 14 2.96 2.07 -9.62
N ALA A 15 3.31 1.17 -8.70
CA ALA A 15 4.27 1.45 -7.66
C ALA A 15 5.67 1.80 -8.21
N ALA A 16 6.10 1.15 -9.30
CA ALA A 16 7.35 1.47 -9.97
C ALA A 16 7.30 2.83 -10.68
N THR A 17 6.22 3.15 -11.38
CA THR A 17 6.08 4.39 -12.15
C THR A 17 5.78 5.60 -11.27
N ASP A 18 4.86 5.46 -10.32
CA ASP A 18 4.31 6.58 -9.55
C ASP A 18 5.10 6.82 -8.25
N LEU A 19 5.66 5.77 -7.65
CA LEU A 19 6.39 5.85 -6.38
C LEU A 19 7.89 5.53 -6.50
N GLY A 20 8.35 5.04 -7.65
CA GLY A 20 9.74 4.60 -7.84
C GLY A 20 10.13 3.41 -6.95
N LYS A 21 9.18 2.57 -6.54
CA LYS A 21 9.41 1.44 -5.62
C LYS A 21 9.20 0.09 -6.30
N VAL A 22 10.12 -0.83 -6.04
CA VAL A 22 9.93 -2.26 -6.32
C VAL A 22 9.36 -2.90 -5.06
N LEU A 23 8.25 -3.62 -5.22
CA LEU A 23 7.52 -4.19 -4.09
C LEU A 23 8.03 -5.57 -3.73
N PHE A 24 8.00 -5.90 -2.44
CA PHE A 24 8.12 -7.27 -1.95
C PHE A 24 6.79 -8.02 -2.10
N ASP A 25 6.85 -9.34 -2.21
CA ASP A 25 5.67 -10.20 -2.34
C ASP A 25 4.67 -10.01 -1.19
N TRP A 26 5.17 -9.79 0.04
CA TRP A 26 4.30 -9.57 1.19
C TRP A 26 3.56 -8.23 1.13
N GLN A 27 4.12 -7.20 0.49
CA GLN A 27 3.46 -5.91 0.28
C GLN A 27 2.34 -6.06 -0.76
N LEU A 28 2.59 -6.81 -1.84
CA LEU A 28 1.57 -7.15 -2.84
C LEU A 28 0.43 -7.96 -2.23
N LYS A 29 0.77 -8.95 -1.39
CA LYS A 29 -0.22 -9.75 -0.67
C LYS A 29 -1.07 -8.89 0.26
N ALA A 30 -0.45 -7.99 1.02
CA ALA A 30 -1.17 -7.10 1.92
C ALA A 30 -2.10 -6.14 1.14
N ALA A 31 -1.62 -5.54 0.05
CA ALA A 31 -2.44 -4.69 -0.81
C ALA A 31 -3.65 -5.44 -1.39
N LYS A 32 -3.47 -6.70 -1.78
CA LYS A 32 -4.57 -7.57 -2.25
C LYS A 32 -5.66 -7.73 -1.20
N HIS A 33 -5.29 -8.11 0.03
CA HIS A 33 -6.24 -8.29 1.12
C HIS A 33 -7.01 -6.97 1.40
N ILE A 34 -6.31 -5.84 1.41
CA ILE A 34 -6.96 -4.51 1.58
C ILE A 34 -7.95 -4.22 0.45
N LEU A 35 -7.57 -4.45 -0.82
CA LEU A 35 -8.46 -4.25 -1.97
C LEU A 35 -9.67 -5.18 -1.99
N CYS A 36 -9.55 -6.35 -1.37
CA CYS A 36 -10.66 -7.28 -1.15
C CYS A 36 -11.60 -6.82 0.00
N GLY A 37 -11.27 -5.73 0.69
CA GLY A 37 -12.06 -5.19 1.81
C GLY A 37 -11.81 -5.91 3.13
N GLU A 38 -10.65 -6.56 3.28
CA GLU A 38 -10.28 -7.31 4.48
C GLU A 38 -9.41 -6.47 5.43
N ASP A 39 -9.52 -6.73 6.73
CA ASP A 39 -8.66 -6.14 7.75
C ASP A 39 -7.31 -6.85 7.81
N VAL A 40 -6.21 -6.08 7.81
CA VAL A 40 -4.85 -6.61 7.77
C VAL A 40 -4.02 -6.16 8.97
N ILE A 41 -3.43 -7.11 9.69
CA ILE A 41 -2.36 -6.87 10.66
C ILE A 41 -1.04 -7.27 10.02
N LEU A 42 -0.06 -6.36 10.03
CA LEU A 42 1.28 -6.60 9.49
C LEU A 42 2.28 -6.82 10.62
N ASP A 43 2.82 -8.04 10.71
CA ASP A 43 3.95 -8.37 11.58
C ASP A 43 5.24 -8.42 10.75
N VAL A 44 5.93 -7.28 10.69
CA VAL A 44 7.19 -7.11 9.95
C VAL A 44 8.10 -6.16 10.71
N GLY A 45 9.41 -6.39 10.65
CA GLY A 45 10.44 -5.56 11.30
C GLY A 45 10.38 -4.07 10.91
N THR A 46 10.95 -3.21 11.75
CA THR A 46 11.08 -1.76 11.49
C THR A 46 11.94 -1.51 10.25
N GLY A 47 11.69 -0.39 9.55
CA GLY A 47 12.43 -0.04 8.32
C GLY A 47 12.10 -0.89 7.08
N CYS A 48 11.30 -1.95 7.19
CA CYS A 48 10.97 -2.82 6.06
C CYS A 48 9.94 -2.24 5.07
N GLY A 49 9.50 -0.98 5.22
CA GLY A 49 8.54 -0.38 4.30
C GLY A 49 7.09 -0.80 4.49
N LYS A 50 6.68 -1.10 5.73
CA LYS A 50 5.27 -1.40 6.08
C LYS A 50 4.31 -0.28 5.67
N SER A 51 4.72 0.97 5.87
CA SER A 51 3.91 2.15 5.57
C SER A 51 3.52 2.26 4.10
N LEU A 52 4.34 1.72 3.19
CA LEU A 52 4.06 1.72 1.75
C LEU A 52 2.74 1.04 1.41
N VAL A 53 2.36 0.01 2.19
CA VAL A 53 1.13 -0.77 1.98
C VAL A 53 -0.13 0.09 2.07
N PHE A 54 -0.12 1.20 2.82
CA PHE A 54 -1.26 2.11 2.90
C PHE A 54 -1.52 2.87 1.59
N GLN A 55 -0.48 3.06 0.77
CA GLN A 55 -0.57 3.80 -0.48
C GLN A 55 -0.94 2.89 -1.67
N LEU A 56 -0.56 1.61 -1.63
CA LEU A 56 -0.71 0.69 -2.76
C LEU A 56 -2.15 0.55 -3.29
N PRO A 57 -3.20 0.42 -2.45
CA PRO A 57 -4.57 0.34 -2.93
C PRO A 57 -5.02 1.60 -3.67
N LEU A 58 -4.50 2.76 -3.27
CA LEU A 58 -4.88 4.07 -3.82
C LEU A 58 -4.26 4.35 -5.20
N LEU A 59 -3.30 3.53 -5.64
CA LEU A 59 -2.68 3.69 -6.97
C LEU A 59 -3.60 3.28 -8.14
N LEU A 60 -4.72 2.62 -7.85
CA LEU A 60 -5.61 2.07 -8.87
C LEU A 60 -6.65 3.09 -9.38
N ASP A 61 -7.04 4.06 -8.55
CA ASP A 61 -7.98 5.12 -8.91
C ASP A 61 -7.66 6.41 -8.16
N ASP A 62 -7.38 7.49 -8.90
CA ASP A 62 -6.99 8.78 -8.32
C ASP A 62 -8.14 9.46 -7.53
N ARG A 63 -9.35 8.91 -7.56
CA ARG A 63 -10.51 9.38 -6.78
C ARG A 63 -10.60 8.70 -5.42
N ASP A 64 -9.87 7.61 -5.20
CA ASP A 64 -9.89 6.89 -3.92
C ASP A 64 -9.16 7.68 -2.83
N ILE A 65 -9.69 7.59 -1.60
CA ILE A 65 -9.15 8.31 -0.44
C ILE A 65 -8.93 7.32 0.69
N GLY A 66 -7.70 7.24 1.19
CA GLY A 66 -7.32 6.42 2.34
C GLY A 66 -6.76 7.26 3.49
N PRO A 67 -7.46 7.38 4.63
CA PRO A 67 -6.94 8.09 5.78
C PRO A 67 -5.81 7.29 6.46
N VAL A 68 -4.63 7.89 6.58
CA VAL A 68 -3.49 7.31 7.31
C VAL A 68 -3.33 8.01 8.65
N VAL A 69 -3.41 7.24 9.73
CA VAL A 69 -3.22 7.74 11.10
C VAL A 69 -1.86 7.27 11.61
N SER A 70 -1.00 8.23 11.92
CA SER A 70 0.34 7.99 12.46
C SER A 70 0.44 8.60 13.87
N PRO A 71 1.15 7.94 14.81
CA PRO A 71 1.23 8.40 16.20
C PRO A 71 2.12 9.63 16.39
N LEU A 72 3.02 9.93 15.45
CA LEU A 72 3.98 11.02 15.53
C LEU A 72 3.90 11.91 14.30
N SER A 73 3.83 13.23 14.50
CA SER A 73 3.76 14.20 13.40
C SER A 73 4.96 14.12 12.45
N ALA A 74 6.15 13.77 12.96
CA ALA A 74 7.33 13.56 12.11
C ALA A 74 7.12 12.43 11.08
N LEU A 75 6.42 11.35 11.44
CA LEU A 75 6.08 10.27 10.50
C LEU A 75 5.06 10.74 9.46
N MET A 76 4.12 11.60 9.85
CA MET A 76 3.14 12.16 8.92
C MET A 76 3.82 13.01 7.84
N VAL A 77 4.81 13.83 8.24
CA VAL A 77 5.59 14.64 7.30
C VAL A 77 6.37 13.75 6.33
N GLU A 78 7.04 12.71 6.83
CA GLU A 78 7.80 11.76 5.99
C GLU A 78 6.91 11.00 4.98
N GLN A 79 5.65 10.73 5.33
CA GLN A 79 4.72 9.97 4.48
C GLN A 79 4.16 10.76 3.29
N VAL A 80 4.25 12.09 3.31
CA VAL A 80 3.71 12.98 2.26
C VAL A 80 4.79 13.65 1.40
N SER A 81 6.05 13.56 1.82
CA SER A 81 7.24 14.06 1.10
C SER A 81 7.81 13.03 0.15
#